data_AF-A0A1L3Q126-F1
#
_entry.id   AF-A0A1L3Q126-F1
#
_cell.length_a   1.000
_cell.length_b   1.000
_cell.length_c   1.000
_cell.angle_alpha   90.00
_cell.angle_beta   90.00
_cell.angle_gamma   90.00
#
_symmetry.space_group_name_H-M   'P 1'
#
loop_
_entity.id
_entity.type
_entity.pdbx_description
1 polymer ?
#
loop_
_entity_poly.entity_id
_entity_poly.type
_entity_poly.pdbx_seq_one_letter_code
_entity_poly.pdbx_strand_id
1 'polypeptide(L)' 'MLPDNCSFCQGKLVEKNTEVEVKKADGESVSLRVPAYVCETCGEVYYKPEVSRQLDRIAYSR' A
#
# COMPACT_ATOMS: atom_id res chain seq x y z
N MET A 1 2.87 16.18 -1.81
CA MET A 1 4.29 15.86 -1.54
C MET A 1 4.29 14.64 -0.65
N LEU A 2 4.88 13.54 -1.08
CA LEU A 2 5.14 12.44 -0.15
C LEU A 2 6.35 12.83 0.70
N PRO A 3 6.28 12.75 2.03
CA PRO A 3 7.42 13.03 2.87
C PRO A 3 8.48 11.93 2.68
N ASP A 4 9.76 12.31 2.65
CA ASP A 4 10.88 11.37 2.67
C ASP A 4 10.98 10.59 4.00
N ASN A 5 10.23 11.06 5.00
CA ASN A 5 10.24 10.59 6.38
C ASN A 5 8.85 10.11 6.79
N CYS A 6 8.80 9.05 7.59
CA CYS A 6 7.56 8.57 8.19
C CYS A 6 6.94 9.65 9.09
N SER A 7 5.66 9.96 8.88
CA SER A 7 4.95 10.97 9.67
C SER A 7 4.80 10.58 11.15
N PHE A 8 4.88 9.30 11.47
CA PHE A 8 4.74 8.78 12.83
C PHE A 8 6.07 8.70 13.58
N CYS A 9 7.07 8.01 13.02
CA CYS A 9 8.35 7.76 13.70
C CYS A 9 9.54 8.57 13.15
N GLN A 10 9.33 9.39 12.11
CA GLN A 10 10.37 10.15 11.40
C GLN A 10 11.46 9.28 10.73
N GLY A 11 11.30 7.96 10.76
CA GLY A 11 12.19 7.00 10.10
C GLY A 11 12.15 7.12 8.57
N LYS A 12 13.17 6.56 7.91
CA LYS A 12 13.31 6.63 6.45
C LYS A 12 12.20 5.84 5.77
N LEU A 13 11.51 6.47 4.82
CA LEU A 13 10.59 5.78 3.92
C LEU A 13 11.35 5.30 2.69
N VAL A 14 11.20 4.02 2.37
CA VAL A 14 11.78 3.43 1.15
C VAL A 14 10.67 2.96 0.23
N GLU A 15 10.75 3.35 -1.04
CA GLU A 15 9.84 2.84 -2.06
C GLU A 15 10.21 1.39 -2.37
N LYS A 16 9.28 0.46 -2.11
CA LYS A 16 9.45 -0.94 -2.46
C LYS A 16 8.14 -1.52 -2.98
N ASN A 17 8.25 -2.51 -3.85
CA ASN A 17 7.10 -3.26 -4.32
C ASN A 17 6.66 -4.21 -3.20
N THR A 18 5.48 -3.97 -2.64
CA THR A 18 4.88 -4.85 -1.64
C THR A 18 3.77 -5.68 -2.28
N GLU A 19 3.63 -6.91 -1.79
CA GLU A 19 2.51 -7.76 -2.15
C GLU A 19 1.37 -7.45 -1.19
N VAL A 20 0.24 -7.01 -1.74
CA VAL A 20 -0.98 -6.73 -0.99
C VAL A 20 -2.00 -7.78 -1.38
N GLU A 21 -2.49 -8.51 -0.38
CA GLU A 21 -3.61 -9.41 -0.56
C GLU A 21 -4.91 -8.63 -0.35
N VAL A 22 -5.66 -8.45 -1.44
CA VAL A 22 -6.96 -7.79 -1.40
C VAL A 22 -8.02 -8.86 -1.37
N LYS A 23 -8.81 -8.87 -0.29
CA LYS A 23 -10.01 -9.69 -0.20
C LYS A 23 -11.16 -8.97 -0.87
N LYS A 24 -11.65 -9.53 -1.97
CA LYS A 24 -12.85 -9.04 -2.64
C LYS A 24 -14.10 -9.38 -1.84
N ALA A 25 -15.18 -8.65 -2.12
CA ALA A 25 -16.47 -8.86 -1.48
C ALA A 25 -17.15 -10.20 -1.85
N ASP A 26 -16.79 -10.80 -2.99
CA ASP A 26 -17.26 -12.10 -3.47
C ASP A 26 -16.56 -13.30 -2.79
N GLY A 27 -15.53 -13.04 -1.97
CA GLY A 27 -14.76 -14.06 -1.27
C GLY A 27 -13.46 -14.46 -1.96
N GLU A 28 -13.16 -13.92 -3.14
CA GLU A 28 -11.89 -14.13 -3.81
C GLU A 28 -10.77 -13.28 -3.15
N SER A 29 -9.59 -13.86 -2.97
CA SER A 29 -8.38 -13.12 -2.61
C SER A 29 -7.52 -12.92 -3.84
N VAL A 30 -7.09 -11.68 -4.08
CA VAL A 30 -6.17 -11.35 -5.17
C VAL A 30 -4.91 -10.76 -4.57
N SER A 31 -3.78 -11.40 -4.84
CA SER A 31 -2.46 -10.91 -4.47
C SER A 31 -1.93 -10.00 -5.58
N LEU A 32 -1.68 -8.74 -5.25
CA LEU A 32 -1.20 -7.73 -6.20
C LEU A 32 0.11 -7.15 -5.72
N ARG A 33 1.08 -7.08 -6.64
CA ARG A 33 2.34 -6.41 -6.38
C ARG A 33 2.20 -4.93 -6.72
N VAL A 34 2.23 -4.07 -5.71
CA VAL A 34 2.05 -2.62 -5.86
C VAL A 34 3.20 -1.85 -5.22
N PRO A 35 3.63 -0.72 -5.80
CA PRO A 35 4.64 0.13 -5.19
C PRO A 35 4.05 0.82 -3.95
N ALA A 36 4.76 0.72 -2.82
CA ALA A 36 4.41 1.40 -1.59
C ALA A 36 5.68 1.92 -0.90
N TYR A 37 5.52 2.98 -0.12
CA TYR A 37 6.60 3.48 0.72
C TYR A 37 6.49 2.81 2.07
N VAL A 38 7.52 2.07 2.45
CA VAL A 38 7.53 1.39 3.74
C VAL A 38 8.59 2.01 4.63
N CYS A 39 8.24 2.31 5.86
CA CYS A 39 9.19 2.78 6.83
C CYS A 39 10.07 1.62 7.30
N GLU A 40 11.39 1.76 7.17
CA GLU A 40 12.33 0.72 7.63
C GLU A 40 12.40 0.63 9.16
N THR A 41 11.88 1.62 9.88
CA THR A 41 11.98 1.73 11.34
C THR A 41 10.73 1.21 12.05
N CYS A 42 9.53 1.72 11.71
CA CYS A 42 8.28 1.29 12.36
C CYS A 42 7.46 0.31 11.53
N GLY A 43 7.77 0.14 10.23
CA GLY A 43 7.01 -0.74 9.33
C GLY A 43 5.75 -0.12 8.73
N GLU A 44 5.48 1.18 8.93
CA GLU A 44 4.33 1.83 8.30
C GLU A 44 4.40 1.78 6.77
N VAL A 45 3.24 1.59 6.16
CA VAL A 45 3.09 1.48 4.71
C VAL A 45 2.23 2.63 4.20
N TYR A 46 2.78 3.41 3.27
CA TYR A 46 2.12 4.52 2.62
C TYR A 46 1.92 4.19 1.13
N TYR A 47 0.67 4.19 0.70
CA TYR A 47 0.30 3.96 -0.70
C TYR A 47 0.09 5.28 -1.43
N LYS A 48 0.49 5.33 -2.70
CA LYS A 48 0.11 6.45 -3.57
C LYS A 48 -1.42 6.43 -3.78
N PRO A 49 -2.07 7.61 -3.96
CA PRO A 49 -3.51 7.67 -4.21
C PRO A 49 -3.96 6.81 -5.40
N GLU A 50 -3.11 6.68 -6.42
CA GLU A 50 -3.33 5.84 -7.60
C GLU A 50 -3.45 4.35 -7.23
N VAL A 51 -2.54 3.87 -6.38
CA VAL A 51 -2.52 2.49 -5.87
C VAL A 51 -3.75 2.23 -5.00
N SER A 52 -4.07 3.15 -4.08
CA SER A 52 -5.27 3.03 -3.24
C SER A 52 -6.54 2.87 -4.10
N ARG A 53 -6.73 3.74 -5.11
CA ARG A 53 -7.89 3.64 -6.02
C ARG A 53 -7.90 2.36 -6.86
N GLN A 54 -6.74 1.77 -7.13
CA GLN A 54 -6.65 0.49 -7.84
C GLN A 54 -7.08 -0.66 -6.92
N LEU A 55 -6.57 -0.67 -5.68
CA LEU A 55 -6.95 -1.66 -4.67
C LEU A 55 -8.46 -1.59 -4.36
N ASP A 56 -8.99 -0.37 -4.18
CA ASP A 56 -10.44 -0.16 -3.98
C ASP A 56 -11.25 -0.68 -5.16
N ARG A 57 -10.83 -0.35 -6.39
CA ARG A 57 -11.50 -0.87 -7.59
C ARG A 57 -11.51 -2.38 -7.64
N ILE A 58 -10.43 -3.04 -7.21
CA ILE A 58 -10.36 -4.51 -7.21
C ILE A 58 -11.21 -5.10 -6.09
N ALA A 59 -11.17 -4.52 -4.88
CA ALA A 59 -11.98 -4.96 -3.74
C ALA A 59 -13.49 -4.87 -4.03
N TYR A 60 -13.91 -3.84 -4.78
CA TYR A 60 -15.31 -3.57 -5.12
C TYR A 60 -15.68 -3.94 -6.57
N SER A 61 -14.76 -4.51 -7.37
CA SER A 61 -15.08 -4.99 -8.72
C SER A 61 -15.94 -6.24 -8.57
N ARG A 62 -17.16 -6.18 -9.09
CA ARG A 62 -18.10 -7.30 -9.23
C ARG A 62 -17.84 -8.09 -10.50
#